data_AF-A0A653L323-F1
#
_entry.id   AF-A0A653L323-F1
#
_cell.length_a   1.000
_cell.length_b   1.000
_cell.length_c   1.000
_cell.angle_alpha   90.00
_cell.angle_beta   90.00
_cell.angle_gamma   90.00
#
_symmetry.space_group_name_H-M   'P 1'
#
loop_
_entity.id
_entity.type
_entity.pdbx_description
1 polymer ?
#
loop_
_entity_poly.entity_id
_entity_poly.type
_entity_poly.pdbx_seq_one_letter_code
_entity_poly.pdbx_strand_id
1 'polypeptide(L)'
;MRPKLNVIKLGETYGENEIQHLDDFKDFYYDINSSKEKILNPKKFVVIGRKGTGKTLFANVVCATYKKENKVSAVESLKEFVFHELRHFNGLDVSPTKYVPIFEWMIYINLSKNIVSNESFFNASRVDVLNRFLQYFGHVSGDLKIEKTIEMTKKVHGEKTLGIKLFDFGFGLKQTDEETAKEGIRSYLENLENLKNFVMHTLLEANREVIVFYDELDDKFSDTRDFKDGLISFISAIEKVNNLFLKHKIKSKVCAVIRNDIIKKLVSPNINRVFEDNSLTINWEASNPRETELFDMLAHKISMSSNYYKSKDSSSIFKEIMPTHIANESFKIYILHRTLGRPRDIIRMLNFIQDEYGANLDRFECHTFTNTSKKIFILFMARNKV
;
A
#
# COMPACT_ATOMS: atom_id res chain seq x y z
N MET A 1 -25.83 -5.23 30.28
CA MET A 1 -26.86 -4.86 29.29
C MET A 1 -26.26 -4.92 27.91
N ARG A 2 -27.04 -5.25 26.89
CA ARG A 2 -26.57 -5.31 25.51
C ARG A 2 -26.27 -3.90 24.97
N PRO A 3 -25.14 -3.68 24.27
CA PRO A 3 -24.84 -2.37 23.68
C PRO A 3 -25.79 -2.03 22.53
N LYS A 4 -26.11 -0.73 22.40
CA LYS A 4 -26.79 -0.19 21.22
C LYS A 4 -25.89 -0.32 19.99
N LEU A 5 -26.50 -0.41 18.81
CA LEU A 5 -25.79 -0.60 17.56
C LEU A 5 -24.80 0.53 17.25
N ASN A 6 -25.12 1.79 17.60
CA ASN A 6 -24.22 2.93 17.39
C ASN A 6 -22.92 2.89 18.21
N VAL A 7 -22.85 2.04 19.24
CA VAL A 7 -21.63 1.83 20.05
C VAL A 7 -20.70 0.80 19.38
N ILE A 8 -21.21 0.00 18.45
CA ILE A 8 -20.43 -1.05 17.78
C ILE A 8 -19.58 -0.45 16.66
N LYS A 9 -18.27 -0.46 16.83
CA LYS A 9 -17.28 0.02 15.86
C LYS A 9 -17.01 -1.03 14.78
N LEU A 10 -17.71 -0.92 13.66
CA LEU A 10 -17.47 -1.77 12.49
C LEU A 10 -16.29 -1.29 11.62
N GLY A 11 -15.78 -0.09 11.88
CA GLY A 11 -14.74 0.54 11.08
C GLY A 11 -15.32 1.39 9.96
N GLU A 12 -14.46 1.81 9.05
CA GLU A 12 -14.78 2.77 8.02
C GLU A 12 -14.88 2.13 6.63
N THR A 13 -15.57 2.82 5.73
CA THR A 13 -15.66 2.37 4.33
C THR A 13 -14.29 2.43 3.62
N TYR A 14 -13.44 3.38 3.98
CA TYR A 14 -12.13 3.55 3.36
C TYR A 14 -11.06 3.28 4.41
N GLY A 15 -10.04 2.51 4.04
CA GLY A 15 -8.97 2.13 4.97
C GLY A 15 -8.23 3.35 5.52
N GLU A 16 -7.98 4.37 4.69
CA GLU A 16 -7.40 5.65 5.10
C GLU A 16 -8.17 6.30 6.25
N ASN A 17 -9.49 6.38 6.13
CA ASN A 17 -10.35 6.95 7.18
C ASN A 17 -10.30 6.09 8.45
N GLU A 18 -10.29 4.77 8.32
CA GLU A 18 -10.19 3.87 9.48
C GLU A 18 -8.88 4.11 10.25
N ILE A 19 -7.77 4.26 9.53
CA ILE A 19 -6.45 4.53 10.11
C ILE A 19 -6.40 5.91 10.77
N GLN A 20 -7.05 6.92 10.17
CA GLN A 20 -7.06 8.29 10.69
C GLN A 20 -7.96 8.48 11.90
N HIS A 21 -9.09 7.75 11.98
CA HIS A 21 -10.12 7.97 13.00
C HIS A 21 -10.12 6.94 14.13
N LEU A 22 -9.47 5.78 13.96
CA LEU A 22 -9.38 4.75 15.00
C LEU A 22 -7.92 4.53 15.43
N ASP A 23 -7.57 5.02 16.62
CA ASP A 23 -6.23 4.79 17.20
C ASP A 23 -5.87 3.30 17.34
N ASP A 24 -6.89 2.47 17.60
CA ASP A 24 -6.83 1.03 17.80
C ASP A 24 -7.18 0.22 16.55
N PHE A 25 -7.12 0.81 15.34
CA PHE A 25 -7.49 0.14 14.07
C PHE A 25 -6.86 -1.25 13.86
N LYS A 26 -5.66 -1.48 14.42
CA LYS A 26 -4.93 -2.75 14.35
C LYS A 26 -5.69 -3.90 15.01
N ASP A 27 -6.38 -3.60 16.11
CA ASP A 27 -7.12 -4.60 16.88
C ASP A 27 -8.39 -5.01 16.12
N PHE A 28 -8.97 -4.09 15.33
CA PHE A 28 -10.13 -4.33 14.47
C PHE A 28 -9.79 -5.02 13.13
N TYR A 29 -8.51 -5.13 12.79
CA TYR A 29 -8.08 -5.80 11.56
C TYR A 29 -8.15 -7.32 11.70
N TYR A 30 -8.88 -7.95 10.78
CA TYR A 30 -8.94 -9.41 10.67
C TYR A 30 -7.91 -9.91 9.64
N ASP A 31 -7.03 -10.82 10.06
CA ASP A 31 -5.95 -11.35 9.23
C ASP A 31 -6.41 -12.52 8.35
N ILE A 32 -7.09 -12.18 7.26
CA ILE A 32 -7.55 -13.16 6.28
C ILE A 32 -6.43 -14.08 5.80
N ASN A 33 -6.67 -15.38 5.78
CA ASN A 33 -5.73 -16.38 5.27
C ASN A 33 -4.30 -16.27 5.85
N SER A 34 -4.13 -15.79 7.09
CA SER A 34 -2.83 -15.51 7.71
C SER A 34 -1.90 -14.66 6.82
N SER A 35 -2.47 -13.64 6.18
CA SER A 35 -1.78 -12.79 5.21
C SER A 35 -0.58 -12.05 5.83
N LYS A 36 -0.67 -11.68 7.12
CA LYS A 36 0.46 -11.04 7.83
C LYS A 36 1.69 -11.94 7.90
N GLU A 37 1.52 -13.24 8.13
CA GLU A 37 2.65 -14.18 8.17
C GLU A 37 3.22 -14.40 6.76
N LYS A 38 2.34 -14.51 5.76
CA LYS A 38 2.74 -14.72 4.36
C LYS A 38 3.58 -13.57 3.81
N ILE A 39 3.26 -12.32 4.17
CA ILE A 39 4.05 -11.16 3.72
C ILE A 39 5.43 -11.08 4.39
N LEU A 40 5.70 -11.83 5.45
CA LEU A 40 7.04 -11.90 6.04
C LEU A 40 8.01 -12.67 5.14
N ASN A 41 7.54 -13.62 4.33
CA ASN A 41 8.38 -14.35 3.37
C ASN A 41 9.10 -13.36 2.42
N PRO A 42 10.45 -13.32 2.38
CA PRO A 42 11.22 -12.39 1.55
C PRO A 42 10.83 -12.39 0.06
N LYS A 43 10.33 -13.52 -0.45
CA LYS A 43 9.89 -13.65 -1.85
C LYS A 43 8.53 -13.03 -2.10
N LYS A 44 7.70 -12.78 -1.08
CA LYS A 44 6.36 -12.20 -1.23
C LYS A 44 6.44 -10.68 -1.02
N PHE A 45 6.28 -9.93 -2.10
CA PHE A 45 6.38 -8.47 -2.10
C PHE A 45 5.37 -7.75 -3.01
N VAL A 46 4.48 -8.47 -3.69
CA VAL A 46 3.36 -7.85 -4.44
C VAL A 46 2.05 -8.20 -3.77
N VAL A 47 1.39 -7.24 -3.13
CA VAL A 47 0.07 -7.43 -2.50
C VAL A 47 -1.02 -7.16 -3.53
N ILE A 48 -1.80 -8.19 -3.86
CA ILE A 48 -2.83 -8.15 -4.90
C ILE A 48 -4.22 -8.27 -4.28
N GLY A 49 -5.18 -7.52 -4.80
CA GLY A 49 -6.58 -7.67 -4.40
C GLY A 49 -7.52 -6.70 -5.10
N ARG A 50 -8.82 -7.00 -5.11
CA ARG A 50 -9.84 -6.14 -5.75
C ARG A 50 -9.99 -4.81 -5.00
N LYS A 51 -10.65 -3.83 -5.63
CA LYS A 51 -11.01 -2.58 -4.95
C LYS A 51 -11.96 -2.89 -3.79
N GLY A 52 -11.64 -2.39 -2.59
CA GLY A 52 -12.44 -2.61 -1.37
C GLY A 52 -12.11 -3.88 -0.57
N THR A 53 -10.99 -4.57 -0.85
CA THR A 53 -10.54 -5.76 -0.10
C THR A 53 -9.66 -5.45 1.12
N GLY A 54 -9.41 -4.18 1.44
CA GLY A 54 -8.65 -3.78 2.63
C GLY A 54 -7.12 -3.78 2.48
N LYS A 55 -6.58 -3.71 1.25
CA LYS A 55 -5.11 -3.72 1.01
C LYS A 55 -4.36 -2.58 1.73
N THR A 56 -4.90 -1.36 1.69
CA THR A 56 -4.33 -0.19 2.39
C THR A 56 -4.32 -0.37 3.90
N LEU A 57 -5.41 -0.91 4.46
CA LEU A 57 -5.49 -1.25 5.87
C LEU A 57 -4.46 -2.33 6.23
N PHE A 58 -4.33 -3.37 5.40
CA PHE A 58 -3.33 -4.42 5.56
C PHE A 58 -1.90 -3.86 5.63
N ALA A 59 -1.49 -3.03 4.66
CA ALA A 59 -0.15 -2.44 4.64
C ALA A 59 0.14 -1.64 5.92
N ASN A 60 -0.83 -0.82 6.36
CA ASN A 60 -0.68 -0.02 7.58
C ASN A 60 -0.65 -0.86 8.86
N VAL A 61 -1.45 -1.94 8.94
CA VAL A 61 -1.41 -2.86 10.08
C VAL A 61 -0.07 -3.59 10.17
N VAL A 62 0.48 -4.04 9.03
CA VAL A 62 1.82 -4.64 8.97
C VAL A 62 2.87 -3.62 9.44
N CYS A 63 2.86 -2.41 8.90
CA CYS A 63 3.78 -1.36 9.32
C CYS A 63 3.68 -1.05 10.82
N ALA A 64 2.46 -0.95 11.34
CA ALA A 64 2.25 -0.66 12.75
C ALA A 64 2.69 -1.81 13.67
N THR A 65 2.62 -3.06 13.20
CA THR A 65 3.18 -4.23 13.90
C THR A 65 4.71 -4.15 13.93
N TYR A 66 5.35 -3.84 12.80
CA TYR A 66 6.80 -3.63 12.72
C TYR A 66 7.28 -2.56 13.69
N LYS A 67 6.59 -1.40 13.76
CA LYS A 67 6.95 -0.32 14.69
C LYS A 67 6.88 -0.76 16.16
N LYS A 68 5.86 -1.55 16.53
CA LYS A 68 5.72 -2.12 17.88
C LYS A 68 6.88 -3.06 18.23
N GLU A 69 7.47 -3.72 17.24
CA GLU A 69 8.63 -4.60 17.39
C GLU A 69 9.98 -3.86 17.26
N ASN A 70 9.99 -2.52 17.33
CA ASN A 70 11.17 -1.67 17.11
C ASN A 70 11.85 -1.89 15.74
N LYS A 71 11.08 -2.24 14.71
CA LYS A 71 11.53 -2.38 13.31
C LYS A 71 11.13 -1.16 12.51
N VAL A 72 11.79 -0.95 11.36
CA VAL A 72 11.51 0.20 10.49
C VAL A 72 10.41 -0.16 9.49
N SER A 73 9.41 0.71 9.36
CA SER A 73 8.37 0.51 8.37
C SER A 73 7.71 1.81 7.91
N ALA A 74 7.25 1.82 6.65
CA ALA A 74 6.48 2.91 6.09
C ALA A 74 5.52 2.46 4.98
N VAL A 75 4.50 3.29 4.76
CA VAL A 75 3.61 3.23 3.61
C VAL A 75 3.79 4.53 2.84
N GLU A 76 4.30 4.43 1.63
CA GLU A 76 4.48 5.54 0.69
C GLU A 76 3.28 5.56 -0.27
N SER A 77 2.58 6.69 -0.35
CA SER A 77 1.50 6.87 -1.32
C SER A 77 2.05 7.31 -2.67
N LEU A 78 1.59 6.64 -3.73
CA LEU A 78 1.86 7.02 -5.11
C LEU A 78 0.66 7.72 -5.77
N LYS A 79 -0.32 8.18 -4.98
CA LYS A 79 -1.52 8.86 -5.47
C LYS A 79 -1.22 10.10 -6.29
N GLU A 80 -0.24 10.89 -5.85
CA GLU A 80 0.15 12.10 -6.57
C GLU A 80 0.95 11.81 -7.83
N PHE A 81 1.58 10.63 -7.92
CA PHE A 81 2.48 10.27 -9.01
C PHE A 81 1.84 10.39 -10.38
N VAL A 82 2.47 11.19 -11.24
CA VAL A 82 1.99 11.46 -12.58
C VAL A 82 2.75 10.62 -13.62
N PHE A 83 2.28 9.40 -13.91
CA PHE A 83 2.94 8.47 -14.86
C PHE A 83 3.20 9.05 -16.25
N HIS A 84 2.35 9.95 -16.75
CA HIS A 84 2.53 10.51 -18.09
C HIS A 84 3.80 11.39 -18.20
N GLU A 85 4.27 11.94 -17.08
CA GLU A 85 5.50 12.72 -17.01
C GLU A 85 6.75 11.89 -17.29
N LEU A 86 6.64 10.55 -17.18
CA LEU A 86 7.73 9.64 -17.53
C LEU A 86 8.09 9.70 -19.01
N ARG A 87 7.17 10.10 -19.89
CA ARG A 87 7.43 10.23 -21.33
C ARG A 87 8.59 11.17 -21.64
N HIS A 88 8.86 12.15 -20.78
CA HIS A 88 9.98 13.07 -20.93
C HIS A 88 11.36 12.42 -20.73
N PHE A 89 11.40 11.20 -20.19
CA PHE A 89 12.61 10.39 -20.05
C PHE A 89 12.70 9.28 -21.09
N ASN A 90 11.82 9.29 -22.09
CA ASN A 90 11.94 8.38 -23.21
C ASN A 90 13.22 8.71 -23.98
N GLY A 91 14.24 7.89 -23.79
CA GLY A 91 15.33 7.75 -24.76
C GLY A 91 14.87 6.97 -26.00
N LEU A 92 15.82 6.34 -26.68
CA LEU A 92 15.53 5.44 -27.81
C LEU A 92 14.93 4.09 -27.38
N ASP A 93 14.85 3.80 -26.08
CA ASP A 93 14.32 2.54 -25.56
C ASP A 93 12.78 2.51 -25.62
N VAL A 94 12.26 1.55 -26.40
CA VAL A 94 10.83 1.29 -26.57
C VAL A 94 10.33 0.13 -25.70
N SER A 95 11.20 -0.42 -24.84
CA SER A 95 10.88 -1.54 -23.95
C SER A 95 9.86 -1.13 -22.88
N PRO A 96 9.00 -2.06 -22.42
CA PRO A 96 8.11 -1.82 -21.28
C PRO A 96 8.84 -1.57 -19.95
N THR A 97 10.15 -1.81 -19.89
CA THR A 97 11.01 -1.71 -18.70
C THR A 97 11.92 -0.48 -18.70
N LYS A 98 11.77 0.42 -19.68
CA LYS A 98 12.63 1.60 -19.86
C LYS A 98 12.70 2.55 -18.66
N TYR A 99 11.68 2.56 -17.79
CA TYR A 99 11.65 3.44 -16.62
C TYR A 99 12.17 2.78 -15.33
N VAL A 100 12.64 1.53 -15.39
CA VAL A 100 13.17 0.79 -14.22
C VAL A 100 14.21 1.61 -13.43
N PRO A 101 15.23 2.25 -14.07
CA PRO A 101 16.22 3.05 -13.33
C PRO A 101 15.63 4.25 -12.58
N ILE A 102 14.53 4.83 -13.09
CA ILE A 102 13.84 5.96 -12.44
C ILE A 102 13.15 5.48 -11.16
N PHE A 103 12.49 4.32 -11.24
CA PHE A 103 11.83 3.73 -10.08
C PHE A 103 12.82 3.19 -9.05
N GLU A 104 13.97 2.62 -9.46
CA GLU A 104 15.04 2.25 -8.52
C GLU A 104 15.53 3.47 -7.73
N TRP A 105 15.79 4.59 -8.42
CA TRP A 105 16.20 5.83 -7.76
C TRP A 105 15.17 6.34 -6.76
N MET A 106 13.89 6.38 -7.16
CA MET A 106 12.79 6.74 -6.27
C MET A 106 12.78 5.84 -5.03
N ILE A 107 12.95 4.53 -5.21
CA ILE A 107 12.97 3.56 -4.12
C ILE A 107 14.13 3.84 -3.16
N TYR A 108 15.35 4.05 -3.67
CA TYR A 108 16.51 4.32 -2.81
C TYR A 108 16.44 5.68 -2.11
N ILE A 109 15.85 6.71 -2.73
CA ILE A 109 15.55 7.98 -2.07
C ILE A 109 14.58 7.76 -0.91
N ASN A 110 13.50 7.03 -1.12
CA ASN A 110 12.51 6.78 -0.06
C ASN A 110 13.09 5.91 1.06
N LEU A 111 13.91 4.91 0.74
CA LEU A 111 14.65 4.15 1.75
C LEU A 111 15.59 5.06 2.55
N SER A 112 16.27 6.00 1.90
CA SER A 112 17.14 6.97 2.57
C SER A 112 16.36 7.87 3.54
N LYS A 113 15.18 8.36 3.15
CA LYS A 113 14.30 9.10 4.08
C LYS A 113 13.88 8.25 5.26
N ASN A 114 13.50 7.00 5.01
CA ASN A 114 13.10 6.08 6.06
C ASN A 114 14.24 5.79 7.05
N ILE A 115 15.49 5.73 6.56
CA ILE A 115 16.68 5.63 7.41
C ILE A 115 16.85 6.89 8.26
N VAL A 116 16.79 8.08 7.65
CA VAL A 116 16.98 9.36 8.35
C VAL A 116 15.87 9.61 9.38
N SER A 117 14.61 9.35 9.05
CA SER A 117 13.48 9.50 9.98
C SER A 117 13.51 8.51 11.15
N ASN A 118 14.34 7.47 11.07
CA ASN A 118 14.52 6.46 12.12
C ASN A 118 15.98 6.38 12.55
N GLU A 119 16.66 7.53 12.61
CA GLU A 119 18.10 7.66 12.84
C GLU A 119 18.64 6.85 14.03
N SER A 120 17.84 6.68 15.08
CA SER A 120 18.22 5.91 16.29
C SER A 120 18.55 4.44 16.01
N PHE A 121 18.13 3.89 14.87
CA PHE A 121 18.40 2.50 14.49
C PHE A 121 19.61 2.34 13.57
N PHE A 122 20.28 3.43 13.17
CA PHE A 122 21.34 3.43 12.17
C PHE A 122 22.59 4.15 12.68
N ASN A 123 23.72 3.93 11.99
CA ASN A 123 24.97 4.60 12.29
C ASN A 123 24.84 6.12 12.04
N ALA A 124 25.08 6.93 13.07
CA ALA A 124 24.90 8.38 13.01
C ALA A 124 25.69 9.04 11.87
N SER A 125 26.90 8.58 11.56
CA SER A 125 27.71 9.14 10.47
C SER A 125 27.08 8.88 9.10
N ARG A 126 26.46 7.71 8.92
CA ARG A 126 25.77 7.35 7.68
C ARG A 126 24.44 8.08 7.53
N VAL A 127 23.72 8.24 8.64
CA VAL A 127 22.51 9.07 8.71
C VAL A 127 22.83 10.51 8.29
N ASP A 128 23.92 11.09 8.81
CA ASP A 128 24.35 12.45 8.44
C ASP A 128 24.64 12.58 6.93
N VAL A 129 25.35 11.61 6.34
CA VAL A 129 25.63 11.59 4.90
C VAL A 129 24.33 11.54 4.09
N LEU A 130 23.39 10.67 4.47
CA LEU A 130 22.07 10.61 3.82
C LEU A 130 21.29 11.92 4.02
N ASN A 131 21.30 12.50 5.22
CA ASN A 131 20.61 13.74 5.50
C ASN A 131 21.15 14.89 4.63
N ARG A 132 22.47 15.03 4.51
CA ARG A 132 23.12 16.01 3.62
C ARG A 132 22.79 15.76 2.15
N PHE A 133 22.82 14.50 1.72
CA PHE A 133 22.39 14.12 0.38
C PHE A 133 20.95 14.54 0.12
N LEU A 134 20.01 14.17 1.01
CA LEU A 134 18.60 14.52 0.87
C LEU A 134 18.42 16.05 0.84
N GLN A 135 19.08 16.80 1.73
CA GLN A 135 19.03 18.28 1.74
C GLN A 135 19.55 18.88 0.43
N TYR A 136 20.63 18.34 -0.15
CA TYR A 136 21.16 18.78 -1.44
C TYR A 136 20.14 18.62 -2.58
N PHE A 137 19.35 17.56 -2.55
CA PHE A 137 18.23 17.34 -3.48
C PHE A 137 16.96 18.14 -3.08
N GLY A 138 17.10 19.17 -2.25
CA GLY A 138 16.00 20.04 -1.84
C GLY A 138 15.02 19.40 -0.86
N HIS A 139 15.43 18.34 -0.16
CA HIS A 139 14.62 17.67 0.84
C HIS A 139 14.82 18.33 2.21
N VAL A 140 14.31 19.55 2.34
CA VAL A 140 14.18 20.21 3.63
C VAL A 140 12.71 20.03 4.02
N SER A 141 12.44 19.12 4.96
CA SER A 141 11.11 18.90 5.55
C SER A 141 10.09 18.09 4.73
N GLY A 142 10.21 16.76 4.78
CA GLY A 142 9.06 15.83 4.77
C GLY A 142 8.36 15.53 3.44
N ASP A 143 8.18 16.50 2.55
CA ASP A 143 7.34 16.32 1.35
C ASP A 143 8.14 16.27 0.06
N LEU A 144 8.36 15.04 -0.40
CA LEU A 144 8.79 14.78 -1.77
C LEU A 144 7.63 14.30 -2.60
N LYS A 145 7.12 15.26 -3.35
CA LYS A 145 6.46 15.03 -4.61
C LYS A 145 7.44 14.36 -5.55
N ILE A 146 7.06 13.20 -6.07
CA ILE A 146 7.88 12.44 -7.02
C ILE A 146 8.10 13.25 -8.31
N GLU A 147 7.19 14.20 -8.55
CA GLU A 147 7.30 15.25 -9.55
C GLU A 147 8.57 16.09 -9.36
N LYS A 148 9.08 16.31 -8.14
CA LYS A 148 10.38 16.98 -7.90
C LYS A 148 11.56 16.06 -8.18
N THR A 149 11.47 14.77 -7.88
CA THR A 149 12.49 13.79 -8.30
C THR A 149 12.57 13.77 -9.82
N ILE A 150 11.42 13.72 -10.49
CA ILE A 150 11.27 13.82 -11.94
C ILE A 150 11.74 15.20 -12.46
N GLU A 151 11.36 16.32 -11.84
CA GLU A 151 11.74 17.66 -12.27
C GLU A 151 13.25 17.89 -12.13
N MET A 152 13.87 17.39 -11.06
CA MET A 152 15.32 17.38 -10.90
C MET A 152 15.98 16.49 -11.94
N THR A 153 15.44 15.30 -12.24
CA THR A 153 15.94 14.46 -13.35
C THR A 153 15.67 15.09 -14.72
N LYS A 154 14.65 15.95 -14.89
CA LYS A 154 14.32 16.67 -16.13
C LYS A 154 15.20 17.88 -16.38
N LYS A 155 15.52 18.67 -15.34
CA LYS A 155 16.53 19.76 -15.41
C LYS A 155 17.91 19.25 -15.82
N VAL A 156 18.15 17.95 -15.65
CA VAL A 156 19.35 17.24 -16.11
C VAL A 156 19.24 16.82 -17.59
N HIS A 157 18.02 16.71 -18.12
CA HIS A 157 17.72 16.19 -19.46
C HIS A 157 17.44 17.29 -20.50
N GLY A 158 16.89 18.44 -20.09
CA GLY A 158 16.45 19.51 -20.99
C GLY A 158 16.94 20.88 -20.57
N GLU A 159 17.94 21.37 -21.30
CA GLU A 159 18.40 22.77 -21.45
C GLU A 159 18.71 23.61 -20.18
N LYS A 160 19.96 24.11 -20.17
CA LYS A 160 20.71 24.77 -19.08
C LYS A 160 21.22 23.82 -18.00
N THR A 161 22.39 23.28 -18.30
CA THR A 161 23.49 22.87 -17.40
C THR A 161 23.36 23.41 -15.97
N LEU A 162 22.62 22.70 -15.13
CA LEU A 162 22.93 22.58 -13.72
C LEU A 162 23.67 21.25 -13.59
N GLY A 163 25.01 21.31 -13.62
CA GLY A 163 25.84 20.13 -13.40
C GLY A 163 25.44 19.48 -12.09
N ILE A 164 24.92 18.25 -12.14
CA ILE A 164 24.80 17.47 -10.90
C ILE A 164 26.23 17.16 -10.48
N LYS A 165 26.70 17.89 -9.47
CA LYS A 165 27.92 17.57 -8.75
C LYS A 165 27.78 16.16 -8.21
N LEU A 166 28.71 15.26 -8.57
CA LEU A 166 28.78 13.90 -8.05
C LEU A 166 28.79 13.95 -6.51
N PHE A 167 27.88 13.23 -5.86
CA PHE A 167 27.86 13.16 -4.40
C PHE A 167 28.76 12.00 -3.94
N ASP A 168 29.94 12.32 -3.42
CA ASP A 168 30.85 11.33 -2.85
C ASP A 168 30.37 10.88 -1.46
N PHE A 169 29.79 9.68 -1.43
CA PHE A 169 29.32 9.01 -0.22
C PHE A 169 30.46 8.44 0.66
N GLY A 170 31.71 8.45 0.22
CA GLY A 170 32.88 7.95 0.95
C GLY A 170 33.56 8.98 1.86
N PHE A 171 33.65 10.25 1.44
CA PHE A 171 34.31 11.32 2.21
C PHE A 171 33.37 12.42 2.72
N GLY A 172 32.12 12.47 2.23
CA GLY A 172 31.27 13.65 2.39
C GLY A 172 31.73 14.78 1.48
N LEU A 173 30.82 15.28 0.64
CA LEU A 173 30.95 16.42 -0.30
C LEU A 173 32.40 16.85 -0.61
N LYS A 174 33.04 16.22 -1.60
CA LYS A 174 34.11 16.85 -2.37
C LYS A 174 33.54 17.41 -3.67
N GLN A 175 33.69 18.72 -3.87
CA GLN A 175 33.42 19.36 -5.16
C GLN A 175 34.52 18.93 -6.14
N THR A 176 34.15 18.19 -7.17
CA THR A 176 34.96 18.04 -8.37
C THR A 176 34.20 18.69 -9.51
N ASP A 177 34.69 19.83 -9.97
CA ASP A 177 34.22 20.50 -11.17
C ASP A 177 34.88 19.79 -12.37
N GLU A 178 34.13 18.93 -13.07
CA GLU A 178 34.53 18.44 -14.39
C GLU A 178 33.49 18.86 -15.43
N GLU A 179 34.00 19.44 -16.52
CA GLU A 179 33.26 19.89 -17.70
C GLU A 179 33.07 18.71 -18.67
N THR A 180 31.84 18.40 -19.11
CA THR A 180 31.35 18.59 -20.48
C THR A 180 29.95 17.98 -20.72
N ALA A 181 29.18 18.62 -21.60
CA ALA A 181 27.74 18.47 -21.84
C ALA A 181 27.21 17.10 -22.36
N LYS A 182 27.96 15.99 -22.26
CA LYS A 182 27.48 14.60 -22.51
C LYS A 182 27.27 13.80 -21.22
N GLU A 183 27.43 14.44 -20.05
CA GLU A 183 27.59 13.80 -18.74
C GLU A 183 26.33 13.71 -17.88
N GLY A 184 25.23 14.38 -18.22
CA GLY A 184 24.03 14.44 -17.35
C GLY A 184 23.36 13.08 -17.05
N ILE A 185 23.21 12.21 -18.06
CA ILE A 185 22.67 10.85 -17.88
C ILE A 185 23.65 9.97 -17.10
N ARG A 186 24.96 10.12 -17.36
CA ARG A 186 26.01 9.39 -16.63
C ARG A 186 26.03 9.79 -15.15
N SER A 187 25.96 11.08 -14.83
CA SER A 187 25.95 11.58 -13.45
C SER A 187 24.72 11.11 -12.65
N TYR A 188 23.51 11.08 -13.23
CA TYR A 188 22.34 10.52 -12.55
C TYR A 188 22.48 9.01 -12.28
N LEU A 189 22.88 8.22 -13.28
CA LEU A 189 23.04 6.77 -13.14
C LEU A 189 24.21 6.41 -12.19
N GLU A 190 25.29 7.20 -12.20
CA GLU A 190 26.41 7.06 -11.28
C GLU A 190 26.00 7.42 -9.84
N ASN A 191 25.26 8.51 -9.63
CA ASN A 191 24.68 8.83 -8.33
C ASN A 191 23.68 7.77 -7.85
N LEU A 192 22.91 7.15 -8.76
CA LEU A 192 22.03 6.01 -8.43
C LEU A 192 22.84 4.84 -7.91
N GLU A 193 23.91 4.43 -8.59
CA GLU A 193 24.71 3.29 -8.15
C GLU A 193 25.44 3.59 -6.83
N ASN A 194 25.94 4.81 -6.65
CA ASN A 194 26.55 5.25 -5.40
C ASN A 194 25.55 5.26 -4.24
N LEU A 195 24.37 5.84 -4.43
CA LEU A 195 23.29 5.86 -3.43
C LEU A 195 22.85 4.44 -3.09
N LYS A 196 22.62 3.61 -4.12
CA LYS A 196 22.24 2.20 -3.98
C LYS A 196 23.24 1.45 -3.11
N ASN A 197 24.53 1.54 -3.42
CA ASN A 197 25.57 0.87 -2.65
C ASN A 197 25.61 1.39 -1.21
N PHE A 198 25.54 2.71 -1.01
CA PHE A 198 25.55 3.30 0.32
C PHE A 198 24.35 2.88 1.17
N VAL A 199 23.15 2.90 0.61
CA VAL A 199 21.91 2.47 1.29
C VAL A 199 21.97 0.98 1.59
N MET A 200 22.38 0.14 0.63
CA MET A 200 22.51 -1.30 0.85
C MET A 200 23.50 -1.62 1.97
N HIS A 201 24.67 -0.97 1.99
CA HIS A 201 25.62 -1.14 3.08
C HIS A 201 25.06 -0.65 4.41
N THR A 202 24.25 0.40 4.43
CA THR A 202 23.67 0.97 5.67
C THR A 202 22.63 0.04 6.25
N LEU A 203 21.76 -0.52 5.41
CA LEU A 203 20.78 -1.53 5.79
C LEU A 203 21.45 -2.83 6.27
N LEU A 204 22.53 -3.25 5.60
CA LEU A 204 23.29 -4.43 5.97
C LEU A 204 23.96 -4.27 7.34
N GLU A 205 24.63 -3.14 7.58
CA GLU A 205 25.29 -2.83 8.86
C GLU A 205 24.29 -2.79 10.02
N ALA A 206 23.14 -2.14 9.83
CA ALA A 206 22.11 -2.06 10.85
C ALA A 206 21.49 -3.42 11.20
N ASN A 207 21.53 -4.39 10.26
CA ASN A 207 20.99 -5.75 10.40
C ASN A 207 19.57 -5.78 11.00
N ARG A 208 18.75 -4.79 10.64
CA ARG A 208 17.40 -4.60 11.16
C ARG A 208 16.39 -4.82 10.07
N GLU A 209 15.21 -5.31 10.46
CA GLU A 209 14.11 -5.48 9.53
C GLU A 209 13.54 -4.13 9.08
N VAL A 210 13.45 -3.94 7.76
CA VAL A 210 12.88 -2.74 7.14
C VAL A 210 11.83 -3.17 6.11
N ILE A 211 10.60 -2.65 6.20
CA ILE A 211 9.56 -2.89 5.19
C ILE A 211 8.92 -1.60 4.71
N VAL A 212 8.91 -1.37 3.40
CA VAL A 212 8.28 -0.18 2.79
C VAL A 212 7.21 -0.64 1.81
N PHE A 213 5.96 -0.24 2.02
CA PHE A 213 4.88 -0.45 1.07
C PHE A 213 4.71 0.76 0.18
N TYR A 214 4.44 0.53 -1.11
CA TYR A 214 3.97 1.53 -2.05
C TYR A 214 2.51 1.24 -2.38
N ASP A 215 1.63 2.18 -2.03
CA ASP A 215 0.18 2.05 -2.21
C ASP A 215 -0.38 3.15 -3.15
N GLU A 216 -1.65 3.02 -3.52
CA GLU A 216 -2.40 3.98 -4.35
C GLU A 216 -1.81 4.19 -5.77
N LEU A 217 -0.96 3.26 -6.23
CA LEU A 217 -0.42 3.21 -7.59
C LEU A 217 -1.53 3.24 -8.67
N ASP A 218 -2.74 2.79 -8.31
CA ASP A 218 -3.88 2.64 -9.19
C ASP A 218 -4.85 3.83 -9.26
N ASP A 219 -4.67 4.86 -8.43
CA ASP A 219 -5.70 5.91 -8.28
C ASP A 219 -5.93 6.67 -9.59
N LYS A 220 -4.85 6.96 -10.33
CA LYS A 220 -4.87 7.64 -11.64
C LYS A 220 -4.73 6.66 -12.81
N PHE A 221 -5.09 5.39 -12.65
CA PHE A 221 -4.93 4.38 -13.70
C PHE A 221 -5.66 4.75 -14.99
N SER A 222 -4.90 4.84 -16.09
CA SER A 222 -5.41 4.93 -17.45
C SER A 222 -4.99 3.70 -18.25
N ASP A 223 -5.87 3.16 -19.08
CA ASP A 223 -5.59 1.97 -19.93
C ASP A 223 -4.73 2.33 -21.16
N THR A 224 -3.73 3.19 -20.96
CA THR A 224 -2.81 3.70 -21.97
C THR A 224 -1.49 2.93 -21.90
N ARG A 225 -0.79 2.82 -23.04
CA ARG A 225 0.51 2.14 -23.11
C ARG A 225 1.52 2.69 -22.10
N ASP A 226 1.67 4.01 -21.99
CA ASP A 226 2.67 4.60 -21.08
C ASP A 226 2.41 4.30 -19.61
N PHE A 227 1.13 4.27 -19.20
CA PHE A 227 0.78 3.88 -17.84
C PHE A 227 1.14 2.41 -17.59
N LYS A 228 0.85 1.51 -18.55
CA LYS A 228 1.22 0.09 -18.45
C LYS A 228 2.74 -0.09 -18.40
N ASP A 229 3.49 0.58 -19.27
CA ASP A 229 4.95 0.55 -19.30
C ASP A 229 5.53 1.09 -17.98
N GLY A 230 4.93 2.16 -17.44
CA GLY A 230 5.27 2.70 -16.13
C GLY A 230 5.05 1.70 -14.99
N LEU A 231 3.88 1.06 -14.94
CA LEU A 231 3.57 0.02 -13.95
C LEU A 231 4.51 -1.18 -14.05
N ILE A 232 4.76 -1.67 -15.28
CA ILE A 232 5.68 -2.79 -15.52
C ILE A 232 7.07 -2.40 -15.04
N SER A 233 7.56 -1.22 -15.41
CA SER A 233 8.85 -0.70 -14.97
C SER A 233 8.94 -0.57 -13.45
N PHE A 234 7.88 -0.10 -12.78
CA PHE A 234 7.85 0.04 -11.32
C PHE A 234 7.94 -1.30 -10.61
N ILE A 235 7.14 -2.28 -11.03
CA ILE A 235 7.14 -3.62 -10.44
C ILE A 235 8.48 -4.33 -10.71
N SER A 236 9.05 -4.19 -11.91
CA SER A 236 10.38 -4.71 -12.23
C SER A 236 11.49 -4.07 -11.39
N ALA A 237 11.39 -2.77 -11.07
CA ALA A 237 12.32 -2.12 -10.14
C ALA A 237 12.19 -2.70 -8.72
N ILE A 238 10.96 -2.90 -8.24
CA ILE A 238 10.70 -3.56 -6.93
C ILE A 238 11.29 -4.97 -6.90
N GLU A 239 11.05 -5.76 -7.94
CA GLU A 239 11.63 -7.11 -8.07
C GLU A 239 13.15 -7.06 -7.98
N LYS A 240 13.79 -6.18 -8.76
CA LYS A 240 15.26 -6.04 -8.78
C LYS A 240 15.82 -5.63 -7.42
N VAL A 241 15.20 -4.68 -6.73
CA VAL A 241 15.61 -4.24 -5.39
C VAL A 241 15.46 -5.38 -4.37
N ASN A 242 14.33 -6.09 -4.34
CA ASN A 242 14.14 -7.21 -3.41
C ASN A 242 15.09 -8.38 -3.70
N ASN A 243 15.36 -8.68 -4.97
CA ASN A 243 16.33 -9.71 -5.35
C ASN A 243 17.74 -9.36 -4.88
N LEU A 244 18.13 -8.07 -4.92
CA LEU A 244 19.39 -7.60 -4.34
C LEU A 244 19.41 -7.76 -2.82
N PHE A 245 18.34 -7.37 -2.12
CA PHE A 245 18.25 -7.60 -0.67
C PHE A 245 18.39 -9.08 -0.31
N LEU A 246 17.70 -9.95 -1.03
CA LEU A 246 17.78 -11.40 -0.82
C LEU A 246 19.20 -11.94 -1.09
N LYS A 247 19.82 -11.53 -2.21
CA LYS A 247 21.19 -11.94 -2.59
C LYS A 247 22.21 -11.54 -1.53
N HIS A 248 22.10 -10.34 -0.99
CA HIS A 248 23.02 -9.80 0.00
C HIS A 248 22.59 -10.08 1.45
N LYS A 249 21.55 -10.90 1.67
CA LYS A 249 20.99 -11.24 2.99
C LYS A 249 20.59 -10.01 3.83
N ILE A 250 20.21 -8.93 3.16
CA ILE A 250 19.69 -7.72 3.81
C ILE A 250 18.24 -8.00 4.22
N LYS A 251 17.91 -7.75 5.49
CA LYS A 251 16.56 -7.94 6.05
C LYS A 251 15.63 -6.78 5.67
N SER A 252 15.64 -6.38 4.41
CA SER A 252 14.81 -5.29 3.92
C SER A 252 13.87 -5.79 2.83
N LYS A 253 12.72 -5.15 2.72
CA LYS A 253 11.69 -5.49 1.75
C LYS A 253 10.97 -4.25 1.27
N VAL A 254 10.76 -4.19 -0.04
CA VAL A 254 9.92 -3.17 -0.66
C VAL A 254 8.72 -3.86 -1.27
N CYS A 255 7.51 -3.41 -0.97
CA CYS A 255 6.29 -4.04 -1.40
C CYS A 255 5.46 -3.12 -2.30
N ALA A 256 4.83 -3.69 -3.33
CA ALA A 256 3.84 -3.01 -4.15
C ALA A 256 2.44 -3.44 -3.73
N VAL A 257 1.51 -2.50 -3.60
CA VAL A 257 0.09 -2.79 -3.39
C VAL A 257 -0.66 -2.48 -4.68
N ILE A 258 -1.27 -3.50 -5.29
CA ILE A 258 -1.83 -3.39 -6.64
C ILE A 258 -3.22 -4.02 -6.72
N ARG A 259 -4.05 -3.42 -7.57
CA ARG A 259 -5.38 -3.93 -7.92
C ARG A 259 -5.34 -5.10 -8.89
N ASN A 260 -6.17 -6.11 -8.61
CA ASN A 260 -6.28 -7.30 -9.45
C ASN A 260 -6.74 -6.98 -10.89
N ASP A 261 -7.66 -6.03 -11.08
CA ASP A 261 -8.16 -5.64 -12.40
C ASP A 261 -7.12 -4.91 -13.26
N ILE A 262 -6.12 -4.28 -12.63
CA ILE A 262 -5.00 -3.65 -13.33
C ILE A 262 -3.99 -4.71 -13.77
N ILE A 263 -3.67 -5.66 -12.89
CA ILE A 263 -2.73 -6.75 -13.18
C ILE A 263 -3.16 -7.53 -14.41
N LYS A 264 -4.46 -7.84 -14.54
CA LYS A 264 -5.03 -8.52 -15.72
C LYS A 264 -4.82 -7.77 -17.03
N LYS A 265 -4.55 -6.46 -16.99
CA LYS A 265 -4.29 -5.61 -18.16
C LYS A 265 -2.79 -5.46 -18.49
N LEU A 266 -1.91 -5.86 -17.58
CA LEU A 266 -0.46 -5.83 -17.78
C LEU A 266 -0.04 -7.14 -18.45
N VAL A 267 0.18 -7.10 -19.76
CA VAL A 267 0.61 -8.28 -20.52
C VAL A 267 2.11 -8.18 -20.79
N SER A 268 2.91 -8.94 -20.04
CA SER A 268 4.34 -9.13 -20.29
C SER A 268 4.81 -10.47 -19.71
N PRO A 269 5.60 -11.30 -20.43
CA PRO A 269 6.05 -12.59 -19.91
C PRO A 269 6.81 -12.49 -18.58
N ASN A 270 7.65 -11.46 -18.41
CA ASN A 270 8.44 -11.27 -17.19
C ASN A 270 7.54 -10.89 -16.01
N ILE A 271 6.54 -10.03 -16.23
CA ILE A 271 5.69 -9.56 -15.14
C ILE A 271 4.78 -10.68 -14.60
N ASN A 272 4.35 -11.60 -15.46
CA ASN A 272 3.52 -12.73 -15.06
C ASN A 272 4.25 -13.63 -14.04
N ARG A 273 5.55 -13.88 -14.24
CA ARG A 273 6.38 -14.64 -13.28
C ARG A 273 6.43 -13.95 -11.93
N VAL A 274 6.60 -12.62 -11.91
CA VAL A 274 6.57 -11.85 -10.65
C VAL A 274 5.23 -11.99 -9.95
N PHE A 275 4.12 -11.91 -10.68
CA PHE A 275 2.79 -12.09 -10.10
C PHE A 275 2.53 -13.52 -9.61
N GLU A 276 3.05 -14.55 -10.27
CA GLU A 276 2.89 -15.94 -9.86
C GLU A 276 3.74 -16.26 -8.60
N ASP A 277 5.03 -15.91 -8.62
CA ASP A 277 5.97 -16.32 -7.58
C ASP A 277 6.02 -15.34 -6.40
N ASN A 278 5.89 -14.03 -6.66
CA ASN A 278 6.15 -12.99 -5.67
C ASN A 278 4.90 -12.32 -5.09
N SER A 279 3.71 -12.76 -5.47
CA SER A 279 2.47 -12.16 -4.97
C SER A 279 1.91 -12.81 -3.71
N LEU A 280 1.27 -11.97 -2.89
CA LEU A 280 0.32 -12.31 -1.85
C LEU A 280 -1.05 -11.78 -2.27
N THR A 281 -2.00 -12.67 -2.50
CA THR A 281 -3.36 -12.28 -2.92
C THR A 281 -4.29 -12.21 -1.71
N ILE A 282 -4.84 -11.03 -1.45
CA ILE A 282 -5.94 -10.81 -0.50
C ILE A 282 -7.26 -11.02 -1.24
N ASN A 283 -7.79 -12.24 -1.14
CA ASN A 283 -9.03 -12.63 -1.79
C ASN A 283 -10.15 -12.90 -0.77
N TRP A 284 -11.27 -12.20 -0.93
CA TRP A 284 -12.48 -12.37 -0.13
C TRP A 284 -13.63 -13.00 -0.93
N GLU A 285 -13.41 -13.27 -2.23
CA GLU A 285 -14.44 -13.80 -3.12
C GLU A 285 -14.91 -15.17 -2.67
N ALA A 286 -16.23 -15.33 -2.67
CA ALA A 286 -16.89 -16.58 -2.38
C ALA A 286 -18.24 -16.60 -3.08
N SER A 287 -18.65 -17.79 -3.52
CA SER A 287 -19.99 -18.02 -4.05
C SER A 287 -20.96 -18.43 -2.94
N ASN A 288 -20.43 -18.90 -1.80
CA ASN A 288 -21.18 -19.36 -0.64
C ASN A 288 -20.60 -18.77 0.65
N PRO A 289 -21.41 -18.39 1.66
CA PRO A 289 -20.94 -17.99 2.98
C PRO A 289 -19.94 -18.94 3.69
N ARG A 290 -19.86 -20.22 3.28
CA ARG A 290 -18.90 -21.19 3.83
C ARG A 290 -17.49 -21.08 3.23
N GLU A 291 -17.35 -20.39 2.10
CA GLU A 291 -16.09 -20.23 1.37
C GLU A 291 -15.36 -18.92 1.71
N THR A 292 -15.86 -18.17 2.69
CA THR A 292 -15.37 -16.83 3.01
C THR A 292 -15.21 -16.58 4.50
N GLU A 293 -14.14 -15.88 4.83
CA GLU A 293 -13.85 -15.38 6.17
C GLU A 293 -14.51 -13.99 6.41
N LEU A 294 -15.36 -13.49 5.50
CA LEU A 294 -16.04 -12.19 5.66
C LEU A 294 -16.86 -12.11 6.95
N PHE A 295 -17.52 -13.21 7.32
CA PHE A 295 -18.31 -13.25 8.54
C PHE A 295 -17.44 -13.41 9.78
N ASP A 296 -16.29 -14.07 9.68
CA ASP A 296 -15.33 -14.12 10.79
C ASP A 296 -14.69 -12.75 11.02
N MET A 297 -14.37 -12.02 9.94
CA MET A 297 -13.94 -10.62 9.98
C MET A 297 -14.98 -9.72 10.63
N LEU A 298 -16.26 -9.88 10.28
CA LEU A 298 -17.33 -9.09 10.88
C LEU A 298 -17.52 -9.41 12.37
N ALA A 299 -17.49 -10.70 12.74
CA ALA A 299 -17.57 -11.12 14.13
C ALA A 299 -16.39 -10.58 14.95
N HIS A 300 -15.18 -10.61 14.40
CA HIS A 300 -13.97 -10.05 15.00
C HIS A 300 -14.10 -8.54 15.27
N LYS A 301 -14.58 -7.76 14.31
CA LYS A 301 -14.81 -6.31 14.52
C LYS A 301 -15.85 -6.06 15.61
N ILE A 302 -16.93 -6.83 15.66
CA ILE A 302 -17.96 -6.71 16.70
C ILE A 302 -17.41 -7.09 18.08
N SER A 303 -16.59 -8.15 18.17
CA SER A 303 -16.01 -8.60 19.43
C SER A 303 -15.01 -7.58 20.00
N MET A 304 -14.24 -6.93 19.14
CA MET A 304 -13.31 -5.85 19.53
C MET A 304 -14.01 -4.54 19.88
N SER A 305 -15.22 -4.32 19.38
CA SER A 305 -16.01 -3.11 19.67
C SER A 305 -16.53 -3.01 21.10
N SER A 306 -16.77 -4.14 21.76
CA SER A 306 -17.45 -4.14 23.06
C SER A 306 -17.02 -5.32 23.93
N ASN A 307 -16.73 -5.03 25.20
CA ASN A 307 -16.50 -6.04 26.23
C ASN A 307 -17.65 -7.06 26.35
N TYR A 308 -18.88 -6.69 25.97
CA TYR A 308 -20.02 -7.60 25.96
C TYR A 308 -19.87 -8.75 24.94
N TYR A 309 -19.24 -8.50 23.78
CA TYR A 309 -19.07 -9.50 22.73
C TYR A 309 -17.68 -10.15 22.74
N LYS A 310 -16.71 -9.57 23.45
CA LYS A 310 -15.29 -9.99 23.42
C LYS A 310 -15.03 -11.48 23.71
N SER A 311 -15.82 -12.09 24.58
CA SER A 311 -15.68 -13.50 24.96
C SER A 311 -16.62 -14.46 24.21
N LYS A 312 -17.40 -13.96 23.25
CA LYS A 312 -18.40 -14.75 22.52
C LYS A 312 -17.82 -15.24 21.21
N ASP A 313 -18.19 -16.46 20.81
CA ASP A 313 -17.88 -16.99 19.48
C ASP A 313 -18.73 -16.30 18.39
N SER A 314 -18.31 -16.45 17.13
CA SER A 314 -18.97 -15.84 15.97
C SER A 314 -20.45 -16.22 15.85
N SER A 315 -20.83 -17.46 16.16
CA SER A 315 -22.22 -17.94 16.07
C SER A 315 -23.11 -17.26 17.12
N SER A 316 -22.61 -17.19 18.35
CA SER A 316 -23.25 -16.51 19.48
C SER A 316 -23.43 -15.01 19.21
N ILE A 317 -22.39 -14.35 18.67
CA ILE A 317 -22.47 -12.93 18.26
C ILE A 317 -23.58 -12.74 17.22
N PHE A 318 -23.59 -13.54 16.15
CA PHE A 318 -24.57 -13.37 15.08
C PHE A 318 -25.99 -13.73 15.49
N LYS A 319 -26.18 -14.77 16.31
CA LYS A 319 -27.50 -15.13 16.84
C LYS A 319 -28.15 -13.99 17.60
N GLU A 320 -27.34 -13.23 18.33
CA GLU A 320 -27.83 -12.07 19.05
C GLU A 320 -28.01 -10.88 18.11
N ILE A 321 -27.00 -10.49 17.31
CA ILE A 321 -26.93 -9.17 16.65
C ILE A 321 -27.55 -9.13 15.26
N MET A 322 -27.63 -10.26 14.57
CA MET A 322 -28.19 -10.32 13.22
C MET A 322 -29.61 -10.90 13.26
N PRO A 323 -30.45 -10.59 12.25
CA PRO A 323 -31.65 -11.35 12.01
C PRO A 323 -31.27 -12.74 11.45
N THR A 324 -32.11 -13.75 11.66
CA THR A 324 -31.89 -15.07 11.06
C THR A 324 -32.06 -15.01 9.53
N HIS A 325 -33.07 -14.28 9.09
CA HIS A 325 -33.41 -14.10 7.68
C HIS A 325 -33.64 -12.62 7.35
N ILE A 326 -33.30 -12.25 6.12
CA ILE A 326 -33.56 -10.94 5.51
C ILE A 326 -34.18 -11.19 4.14
N ALA A 327 -35.36 -10.64 3.87
CA ALA A 327 -36.07 -10.82 2.60
C ALA A 327 -36.15 -12.31 2.15
N ASN A 328 -36.50 -13.20 3.09
CA ASN A 328 -36.61 -14.66 2.90
C ASN A 328 -35.30 -15.40 2.57
N GLU A 329 -34.15 -14.74 2.66
CA GLU A 329 -32.82 -15.36 2.54
C GLU A 329 -32.13 -15.40 3.90
N SER A 330 -31.24 -16.37 4.15
CA SER A 330 -30.37 -16.29 5.34
C SER A 330 -29.56 -14.99 5.30
N PHE A 331 -29.32 -14.35 6.44
CA PHE A 331 -28.65 -13.04 6.46
C PHE A 331 -27.27 -13.08 5.75
N LYS A 332 -26.53 -14.19 5.89
CA LYS A 332 -25.22 -14.35 5.24
C LYS A 332 -25.33 -14.32 3.71
N ILE A 333 -26.29 -15.05 3.15
CA ILE A 333 -26.56 -15.08 1.70
C ILE A 333 -26.99 -13.68 1.24
N TYR A 334 -27.93 -13.07 1.97
CA TYR A 334 -28.45 -11.74 1.67
C TYR A 334 -27.33 -10.69 1.56
N ILE A 335 -26.41 -10.68 2.54
CA ILE A 335 -25.27 -9.77 2.58
C ILE A 335 -24.29 -10.07 1.44
N LEU A 336 -23.96 -11.34 1.21
CA LEU A 336 -22.99 -11.74 0.18
C LEU A 336 -23.44 -11.30 -1.22
N HIS A 337 -24.70 -11.57 -1.58
CA HIS A 337 -25.27 -11.19 -2.88
C HIS A 337 -25.27 -9.67 -3.13
N ARG A 338 -25.36 -8.86 -2.08
CA ARG A 338 -25.47 -7.39 -2.19
C ARG A 338 -24.14 -6.65 -2.03
N THR A 339 -23.09 -7.34 -1.61
CA THR A 339 -21.76 -6.73 -1.33
C THR A 339 -20.65 -7.29 -2.21
N LEU A 340 -20.96 -8.20 -3.13
CA LEU A 340 -20.02 -8.85 -4.05
C LEU A 340 -18.82 -9.49 -3.34
N GLY A 341 -19.01 -9.89 -2.08
CA GLY A 341 -17.96 -10.47 -1.24
C GLY A 341 -16.82 -9.51 -0.86
N ARG A 342 -17.09 -8.20 -0.74
CA ARG A 342 -16.06 -7.20 -0.38
C ARG A 342 -16.26 -6.68 1.05
N PRO A 343 -15.24 -6.71 1.92
CA PRO A 343 -15.32 -6.19 3.29
C PRO A 343 -15.90 -4.79 3.36
N ARG A 344 -15.37 -3.87 2.54
CA ARG A 344 -15.84 -2.48 2.49
C ARG A 344 -17.35 -2.36 2.29
N ASP A 345 -17.90 -3.13 1.37
CA ASP A 345 -19.29 -2.98 0.97
C ASP A 345 -20.23 -3.57 2.06
N ILE A 346 -19.76 -4.56 2.84
CA ILE A 346 -20.43 -5.01 4.08
C ILE A 346 -20.40 -3.92 5.14
N ILE A 347 -19.21 -3.38 5.46
CA ILE A 347 -19.06 -2.33 6.48
C ILE A 347 -19.92 -1.12 6.13
N ARG A 348 -19.90 -0.68 4.87
CA ARG A 348 -20.75 0.42 4.40
C ARG A 348 -22.24 0.15 4.63
N MET A 349 -22.72 -1.03 4.25
CA MET A 349 -24.13 -1.38 4.42
C MET A 349 -24.56 -1.36 5.90
N LEU A 350 -23.72 -1.90 6.78
CA LEU A 350 -24.03 -1.94 8.21
C LEU A 350 -23.91 -0.56 8.86
N ASN A 351 -22.92 0.25 8.49
CA ASN A 351 -22.78 1.63 8.96
C ASN A 351 -24.02 2.45 8.58
N PHE A 352 -24.55 2.33 7.35
CA PHE A 352 -25.79 3.03 6.99
C PHE A 352 -26.97 2.65 7.89
N ILE A 353 -27.06 1.37 8.30
CA ILE A 353 -28.10 0.94 9.23
C ILE A 353 -27.82 1.50 10.64
N GLN A 354 -26.57 1.54 11.08
CA GLN A 354 -26.19 2.14 12.37
C GLN A 354 -26.49 3.64 12.41
N ASP A 355 -26.25 4.37 11.31
CA ASP A 355 -26.50 5.81 11.22
C ASP A 355 -28.00 6.13 11.36
N GLU A 356 -28.87 5.33 10.74
CA GLU A 356 -30.33 5.55 10.77
C GLU A 356 -31.01 5.01 12.03
N TYR A 357 -30.62 3.83 12.51
CA TYR A 357 -31.35 3.09 13.54
C TYR A 357 -30.54 2.86 14.82
N GLY A 358 -29.25 3.17 14.82
CA GLY A 358 -28.31 2.62 15.79
C GLY A 358 -28.43 3.16 17.21
N ALA A 359 -29.04 4.35 17.39
CA ALA A 359 -29.34 4.89 18.72
C ALA A 359 -30.49 4.13 19.41
N ASN A 360 -31.43 3.60 18.63
CA ASN A 360 -32.66 3.00 19.13
C ASN A 360 -32.56 1.48 19.23
N LEU A 361 -31.82 0.83 18.33
CA LEU A 361 -31.71 -0.63 18.26
C LEU A 361 -30.41 -1.15 18.88
N ASP A 362 -30.46 -2.36 19.46
CA ASP A 362 -29.31 -3.12 19.96
C ASP A 362 -28.97 -4.35 19.11
N ARG A 363 -29.73 -4.56 18.03
CA ARG A 363 -29.55 -5.60 17.00
C ARG A 363 -29.99 -5.09 15.64
N PHE A 364 -29.40 -5.66 14.58
CA PHE A 364 -29.89 -5.46 13.22
C PHE A 364 -31.20 -6.25 13.03
N GLU A 365 -32.19 -5.62 12.41
CA GLU A 365 -33.50 -6.22 12.14
C GLU A 365 -33.77 -6.30 10.64
N CYS A 366 -34.57 -7.28 10.22
CA CYS A 366 -34.88 -7.52 8.80
C CYS A 366 -35.33 -6.25 8.06
N HIS A 367 -36.23 -5.46 8.68
CA HIS A 367 -36.77 -4.25 8.08
C HIS A 367 -35.71 -3.15 7.84
N THR A 368 -34.68 -3.08 8.70
CA THR A 368 -33.60 -2.09 8.58
C THR A 368 -32.77 -2.32 7.31
N PHE A 369 -32.50 -3.58 6.96
CA PHE A 369 -31.81 -3.91 5.71
C PHE A 369 -32.66 -3.56 4.48
N THR A 370 -33.94 -3.93 4.48
CA THR A 370 -34.82 -3.68 3.32
C THR A 370 -35.08 -2.20 3.07
N ASN A 371 -35.19 -1.39 4.14
CA ASN A 371 -35.38 0.05 4.04
C ASN A 371 -34.12 0.74 3.49
N THR A 372 -32.96 0.36 4.02
CA THR A 372 -31.66 0.93 3.63
C THR A 372 -31.21 0.46 2.24
N SER A 373 -31.68 -0.71 1.79
CA SER A 373 -31.36 -1.28 0.47
C SER A 373 -31.65 -0.33 -0.69
N LYS A 374 -32.72 0.47 -0.63
CA LYS A 374 -33.05 1.43 -1.69
C LYS A 374 -31.97 2.52 -1.82
N LYS A 375 -31.49 3.04 -0.69
CA LYS A 375 -30.43 4.06 -0.64
C LYS A 375 -29.08 3.48 -1.10
N ILE A 376 -28.77 2.27 -0.64
CA ILE A 376 -27.57 1.52 -1.02
C ILE A 376 -27.56 1.22 -2.52
N PHE A 377 -28.69 0.79 -3.10
CA PHE A 377 -28.82 0.51 -4.52
C PHE A 377 -28.63 1.75 -5.39
N ILE A 378 -29.19 2.90 -5.00
CA ILE A 378 -28.98 4.19 -5.68
C ILE A 378 -27.49 4.57 -5.68
N LEU A 379 -26.81 4.42 -4.54
CA LEU A 379 -25.38 4.70 -4.41
C LEU A 379 -24.48 3.73 -5.21
N PHE A 380 -24.85 2.46 -5.32
CA PHE A 380 -24.13 1.48 -6.14
C PHE A 380 -24.36 1.72 -7.64
N MET A 381 -25.59 2.02 -8.07
CA MET A 381 -25.93 2.31 -9.47
C MET A 381 -25.29 3.61 -9.97
N ALA A 382 -25.22 4.66 -9.14
CA ALA A 382 -24.56 5.91 -9.49
C ALA A 382 -23.05 5.74 -9.75
N ARG A 383 -22.42 4.69 -9.23
CA ARG A 383 -20.97 4.46 -9.31
C ARG A 383 -20.54 3.49 -10.41
N ASN A 384 -21.46 2.72 -11.01
CA ASN A 384 -21.18 1.86 -12.17
C ASN A 384 -21.38 2.59 -13.51
N LYS A 385 -21.67 3.90 -13.50
CA LYS A 385 -21.86 4.75 -14.67
C LYS A 385 -20.71 5.74 -14.94
N VAL A 386 -19.56 5.56 -14.29
CA VAL A 386 -18.35 6.38 -14.52
C VAL A 386 -17.18 5.49 -14.92
#